data_AF-A0A947UQM2-F1
#
_entry.id   AF-A0A947UQM2-F1
#
_cell.length_a   1.000
_cell.length_b   1.000
_cell.length_c   1.000
_cell.angle_alpha   90.00
_cell.angle_beta   90.00
_cell.angle_gamma   90.00
#
_symmetry.space_group_name_H-M   'P 1'
#
loop_
_entity.id
_entity.type
_entity.pdbx_description
1 polymer ?
#
loop_
_entity_poly.entity_id
_entity_poly.type
_entity_poly.pdbx_seq_one_letter_code
_entity_poly.pdbx_strand_id
1 'polypeptide(L)'
;MENIALPDTNVSDFAQARRAAVDKAGEVLARPVIVAWKDDNNGKSAPEIPGGKGDRWHDYGESNEGVLELQVGNTYHFIFMEAEGFVEPDINLASLEDHGTKFLCLNDACTQEDLEKLGYLGGGLGG
;
A
#
# COMPACT_ATOMS: atom_id res chain seq x y z
N MET A 1 -10.84 12.83 -10.93
CA MET A 1 -9.62 13.04 -10.13
C MET A 1 -9.07 14.44 -10.41
N GLU A 2 -8.77 15.20 -9.36
CA GLU A 2 -8.01 16.46 -9.46
C GLU A 2 -6.53 16.14 -9.72
N ASN A 3 -5.81 16.97 -10.48
CA ASN A 3 -4.38 16.77 -10.76
C ASN A 3 -3.59 18.03 -10.40
N ILE A 4 -2.55 17.86 -9.58
CA ILE A 4 -1.66 18.93 -9.13
C ILE A 4 -0.21 18.57 -9.48
N ALA A 5 0.45 19.43 -10.23
CA ALA A 5 1.89 19.31 -10.50
C ALA A 5 2.71 20.11 -9.48
N LEU A 6 3.78 19.52 -8.99
CA LEU A 6 4.80 20.10 -8.11
C LEU A 6 6.18 20.12 -8.82
N PRO A 7 6.32 20.87 -9.93
CA PRO A 7 7.46 20.78 -10.83
C PRO A 7 8.78 21.27 -10.21
N ASP A 8 8.72 22.25 -9.31
CA ASP A 8 9.90 22.87 -8.67
C ASP A 8 10.40 22.09 -7.44
N THR A 9 9.81 20.94 -7.13
CA THR A 9 10.21 20.13 -5.98
C THR A 9 11.51 19.41 -6.28
N ASN A 10 12.59 19.82 -5.62
CA ASN A 10 13.88 19.16 -5.75
C ASN A 10 13.87 17.81 -5.01
N VAL A 11 13.62 16.73 -5.75
CA VAL A 11 13.58 15.36 -5.24
C VAL A 11 14.63 14.53 -5.95
N SER A 12 15.44 13.81 -5.19
CA SER A 12 16.54 12.98 -5.73
C SER A 12 16.21 11.49 -5.79
N ASP A 13 15.13 11.06 -5.12
CA ASP A 13 14.70 9.67 -5.08
C ASP A 13 13.18 9.56 -4.88
N PHE A 14 12.65 8.35 -5.08
CA PHE A 14 11.23 8.04 -4.89
C PHE A 14 10.73 8.34 -3.47
N ALA A 15 11.56 8.15 -2.44
CA ALA A 15 11.14 8.37 -1.06
C ALA A 15 10.95 9.87 -0.76
N GLN A 16 11.79 10.74 -1.32
CA GLN A 16 11.64 12.19 -1.27
C GLN A 16 10.41 12.65 -2.04
N ALA A 17 10.22 12.13 -3.25
CA ALA A 17 9.02 12.40 -4.05
C ALA A 17 7.73 12.00 -3.32
N ARG A 18 7.72 10.81 -2.72
CA ARG A 18 6.59 10.31 -1.93
C ARG A 18 6.30 11.21 -0.73
N ARG A 19 7.32 11.64 0.01
CA ARG A 19 7.14 12.56 1.15
C ARG A 19 6.50 13.87 0.70
N ALA A 20 7.04 14.51 -0.34
CA ALA A 20 6.48 15.75 -0.86
C ALA A 20 5.02 15.60 -1.34
N ALA A 21 4.70 14.48 -1.99
CA ALA A 21 3.33 14.16 -2.40
C ALA A 21 2.40 13.97 -1.19
N VAL A 22 2.84 13.24 -0.15
CA VAL A 22 2.06 13.02 1.07
C VAL A 22 1.83 14.34 1.81
N ASP A 23 2.87 15.18 1.94
CA ASP A 23 2.76 16.49 2.59
C ASP A 23 1.72 17.34 1.84
N LYS A 24 1.78 17.39 0.51
CA LYS A 24 0.82 18.14 -0.29
C LYS A 24 -0.59 17.57 -0.21
N ALA A 25 -0.73 16.24 -0.25
CA ALA A 25 -2.03 15.58 -0.13
C ALA A 25 -2.68 15.89 1.23
N GLY A 26 -1.90 15.96 2.31
CA GLY A 26 -2.39 16.32 3.65
C GLY A 26 -2.86 17.78 3.79
N GLU A 27 -2.50 18.67 2.86
CA GLU A 27 -3.06 20.03 2.79
C GLU A 27 -4.43 20.06 2.09
N VAL A 28 -4.73 19.05 1.28
CA VAL A 28 -5.90 19.02 0.38
C VAL A 28 -6.97 18.06 0.88
N LEU A 29 -6.57 16.93 1.45
CA LEU A 29 -7.42 15.84 1.91
C LEU A 29 -7.31 15.68 3.43
N ALA A 30 -8.39 15.24 4.08
CA ALA A 30 -8.46 15.05 5.52
C ALA A 30 -7.68 13.80 5.96
N ARG A 31 -7.81 12.68 5.24
CA ARG A 31 -7.10 11.43 5.49
C ARG A 31 -6.61 10.80 4.17
N PRO A 32 -5.54 11.36 3.57
CA PRO A 32 -5.01 10.88 2.29
C PRO A 32 -4.41 9.47 2.39
N VAL A 33 -4.75 8.60 1.45
CA VAL A 33 -4.16 7.26 1.30
C VAL A 33 -3.69 7.07 -0.14
N ILE A 34 -2.43 6.64 -0.34
CA ILE A 34 -1.90 6.32 -1.67
C ILE A 34 -2.51 5.01 -2.15
N VAL A 35 -3.18 5.05 -3.31
CA VAL A 35 -3.79 3.86 -3.94
C VAL A 35 -2.98 3.37 -5.14
N ALA A 36 -2.28 4.26 -5.83
CA ALA A 36 -1.42 3.90 -6.95
C ALA A 36 -0.27 4.90 -7.11
N TRP A 37 0.83 4.48 -7.74
CA TRP A 37 1.94 5.35 -8.07
C TRP A 37 2.72 4.87 -9.29
N LYS A 38 3.47 5.79 -9.90
CA LYS A 38 4.42 5.51 -10.99
C LYS A 38 5.71 6.32 -10.83
N ASP A 39 6.82 5.69 -11.19
CA ASP A 39 8.15 6.28 -11.34
C ASP A 39 8.57 6.14 -12.81
N ASP A 40 8.49 7.24 -13.55
CA ASP A 40 8.80 7.26 -14.98
C ASP A 40 10.30 7.00 -15.26
N ASN A 41 11.21 7.32 -14.33
CA ASN A 41 12.65 7.12 -14.52
C ASN A 41 13.02 5.63 -14.50
N ASN A 42 12.42 4.88 -13.58
CA ASN A 42 12.71 3.45 -13.42
C ASN A 42 11.68 2.55 -14.12
N GLY A 43 10.64 3.12 -14.72
CA GLY A 43 9.54 2.39 -15.35
C GLY A 43 8.75 1.52 -14.36
N LYS A 44 8.75 1.90 -13.08
CA LYS A 44 8.09 1.15 -12.00
C LYS A 44 6.75 1.78 -11.66
N SER A 45 5.80 0.96 -11.26
CA SER A 45 4.51 1.41 -10.72
C SER A 45 4.00 0.44 -9.68
N ALA A 46 3.07 0.90 -8.85
CA ALA A 46 2.24 0.01 -8.06
C ALA A 46 0.76 0.43 -8.14
N PRO A 47 -0.18 -0.53 -8.14
CA PRO A 47 0.10 -1.96 -8.24
C PRO A 47 0.71 -2.33 -9.60
N GLU A 48 1.64 -3.29 -9.59
CA GLU A 48 2.12 -3.91 -10.82
C GLU A 48 1.05 -4.90 -11.29
N ILE A 49 0.49 -4.68 -12.49
CA ILE A 49 -0.59 -5.51 -13.04
C ILE A 49 -0.02 -6.34 -14.20
N PRO A 50 0.30 -7.63 -13.99
CA PRO A 50 0.89 -8.48 -15.03
C PRO A 50 0.02 -8.58 -16.28
N GLY A 51 0.64 -8.49 -17.46
CA GLY A 51 -0.08 -8.47 -18.74
C GLY A 51 -0.86 -7.17 -19.01
N GLY A 52 -0.77 -6.20 -18.11
CA GLY A 52 -1.30 -4.85 -18.28
C GLY A 52 -0.52 -4.02 -19.31
N LYS A 53 -1.19 -3.02 -19.88
CA LYS A 53 -0.53 -1.92 -20.63
C LYS A 53 -0.01 -0.87 -19.65
N GLY A 54 0.91 -0.01 -20.09
CA GLY A 54 1.70 0.89 -19.23
C GLY A 54 0.92 1.75 -18.22
N ASP A 55 -0.31 2.17 -18.55
CA ASP A 55 -1.09 3.08 -17.69
C ASP A 55 -2.12 2.37 -16.79
N ARG A 56 -2.03 1.04 -16.65
CA ARG A 56 -2.97 0.26 -15.82
C ARG A 56 -2.95 0.62 -14.33
N TRP A 57 -1.83 1.13 -13.83
CA TRP A 57 -1.74 1.66 -12.47
C TRP A 57 -2.67 2.87 -12.28
N HIS A 58 -2.84 3.68 -13.32
CA HIS A 58 -3.69 4.88 -13.33
C HIS A 58 -5.16 4.48 -13.40
N ASP A 59 -5.52 3.58 -14.33
CA ASP A 59 -6.86 2.97 -14.39
C ASP A 59 -7.26 2.35 -13.04
N TYR A 60 -6.31 1.68 -12.36
CA TYR A 60 -6.52 1.13 -11.03
C TYR A 60 -6.78 2.24 -10.00
N GLY A 61 -5.95 3.29 -9.99
CA GLY A 61 -6.14 4.44 -9.10
C GLY A 61 -7.52 5.08 -9.27
N GLU A 62 -7.94 5.36 -10.50
CA GLU A 62 -9.27 5.93 -10.79
C GLU A 62 -10.42 4.99 -10.38
N SER A 63 -10.27 3.69 -10.64
CA SER A 63 -11.30 2.70 -10.32
C SER A 63 -11.42 2.39 -8.81
N ASN A 64 -10.38 2.70 -8.03
CA ASN A 64 -10.34 2.50 -6.58
C ASN A 64 -10.44 3.84 -5.83
N GLU A 65 -11.36 4.69 -6.30
CA GLU A 65 -11.75 5.94 -5.63
C GLU A 65 -10.62 6.97 -5.50
N GLY A 66 -9.66 6.94 -6.42
CA GLY A 66 -8.64 7.99 -6.54
C GLY A 66 -9.27 9.35 -6.82
N VAL A 67 -9.06 10.30 -5.91
CA VAL A 67 -9.62 11.67 -6.00
C VAL A 67 -8.57 12.70 -6.36
N LEU A 68 -7.30 12.46 -6.04
CA LEU A 68 -6.19 13.41 -6.25
C LEU A 68 -4.98 12.71 -6.87
N GLU A 69 -4.48 13.23 -7.97
CA GLU A 69 -3.20 12.87 -8.57
C GLU A 69 -2.17 13.98 -8.33
N LEU A 70 -0.99 13.61 -7.84
CA LEU A 70 0.14 14.50 -7.61
C LEU A 70 1.33 14.08 -8.45
N GLN A 71 1.79 14.99 -9.32
CA GLN A 71 3.01 14.81 -10.10
C GLN A 71 4.17 15.57 -9.44
N VAL A 72 5.23 14.88 -9.04
CA VAL A 72 6.38 15.46 -8.33
C VAL A 72 7.63 15.40 -9.21
N GLY A 73 8.30 16.54 -9.39
CA GLY A 73 9.56 16.62 -10.15
C GLY A 73 9.44 16.13 -11.61
N ASN A 74 8.25 16.27 -12.21
CA ASN A 74 7.90 15.82 -13.56
C ASN A 74 8.15 14.32 -13.84
N THR A 75 8.36 13.51 -12.80
CA THR A 75 8.83 12.13 -12.92
C THR A 75 7.97 11.14 -12.14
N TYR A 76 7.58 11.54 -10.93
CA TYR A 76 6.88 10.66 -10.00
C TYR A 76 5.42 11.05 -9.97
N HIS A 77 4.54 10.06 -10.04
CA HIS A 77 3.09 10.24 -9.99
C HIS A 77 2.51 9.46 -8.83
N PHE A 78 1.60 10.06 -8.09
CA PHE A 78 0.94 9.46 -6.94
C PHE A 78 -0.55 9.74 -7.00
N ILE A 79 -1.37 8.70 -6.92
CA ILE A 79 -2.83 8.82 -6.82
C ILE A 79 -3.24 8.55 -5.37
N PHE A 80 -3.99 9.48 -4.81
CA PHE A 80 -4.54 9.45 -3.47
C PHE A 80 -6.05 9.31 -3.50
N MET A 81 -6.58 8.55 -2.55
CA MET A 81 -7.99 8.55 -2.17
C MET A 81 -8.18 9.30 -0.84
N GLU A 82 -9.41 9.73 -0.58
CA GLU A 82 -9.84 10.25 0.72
C GLU A 82 -10.40 9.09 1.56
N ALA A 83 -9.79 8.81 2.71
CA ALA A 83 -10.21 7.74 3.61
C ALA A 83 -10.99 8.25 4.84
N GLU A 84 -11.48 9.49 4.81
CA GLU A 84 -12.42 9.99 5.81
C GLU A 84 -13.65 9.06 5.91
N GLY A 85 -14.00 8.64 7.13
CA GLY A 85 -15.09 7.70 7.37
C GLY A 85 -14.72 6.22 7.21
N PHE A 86 -13.50 5.90 6.77
CA PHE A 86 -13.00 4.53 6.81
C PHE A 86 -12.82 4.08 8.27
N VAL A 87 -13.64 3.11 8.67
CA VAL A 87 -13.50 2.42 9.95
C VAL A 87 -12.49 1.31 9.75
N GLU A 88 -11.33 1.46 10.38
CA GLU A 88 -10.31 0.43 10.37
C GLU A 88 -10.88 -0.82 11.03
N PRO A 89 -10.91 -1.97 10.32
CA PRO A 89 -11.37 -3.21 10.91
C PRO A 89 -10.47 -3.60 12.08
N ASP A 90 -11.06 -4.14 13.15
CA ASP A 90 -10.31 -4.69 14.28
C ASP A 90 -9.69 -6.03 13.86
N ILE A 91 -8.51 -5.96 13.21
CA ILE A 91 -7.80 -7.12 12.70
C ILE A 91 -6.63 -7.47 13.64
N ASN A 92 -6.71 -8.64 14.27
CA ASN A 92 -5.67 -9.17 15.14
C ASN A 92 -4.51 -9.76 14.31
N LEU A 93 -3.58 -8.92 13.83
CA LEU A 93 -2.41 -9.35 13.05
C LEU A 93 -1.15 -9.49 13.90
N ALA A 94 -0.34 -10.50 13.63
CA ALA A 94 1.05 -10.62 14.08
C ALA A 94 2.02 -10.68 12.91
N SER A 95 3.22 -10.13 13.12
CA SER A 95 4.32 -10.29 12.17
C SER A 95 5.12 -11.54 12.53
N LEU A 96 5.28 -12.45 11.57
CA LEU A 96 6.21 -13.57 11.64
C LEU A 96 7.41 -13.28 10.74
N GLU A 97 8.61 -13.67 11.16
CA GLU A 97 9.80 -13.63 10.33
C GLU A 97 10.33 -15.05 10.16
N ASP A 98 10.49 -15.50 8.92
CA ASP A 98 11.12 -16.77 8.57
C ASP A 98 12.19 -16.54 7.51
N HIS A 99 13.43 -16.92 7.82
CA HIS A 99 14.60 -16.73 6.95
C HIS A 99 14.74 -15.30 6.37
N GLY A 100 14.43 -14.27 7.18
CA GLY A 100 14.49 -12.85 6.77
C GLY A 100 13.30 -12.37 5.93
N THR A 101 12.34 -13.27 5.63
CA THR A 101 11.07 -12.92 4.99
C THR A 101 10.04 -12.62 6.08
N LYS A 102 9.39 -11.46 5.98
CA LYS A 102 8.35 -11.05 6.92
C LYS A 102 6.97 -11.38 6.37
N PHE A 103 6.15 -12.02 7.20
CA PHE A 103 4.77 -12.39 6.94
C PHE A 103 3.86 -11.65 7.92
N LEU A 104 2.68 -11.24 7.45
CA LEU A 104 1.59 -10.78 8.29
C LEU A 104 0.58 -11.92 8.42
N CYS A 105 0.36 -12.38 9.64
CA CYS A 105 -0.53 -13.49 9.95
C CYS A 105 -1.66 -13.01 10.85
N LEU A 106 -2.84 -13.59 10.71
CA LEU A 106 -3.93 -13.40 11.66
C LEU A 106 -3.67 -14.27 12.90
N ASN A 107 -3.68 -13.67 14.09
CA ASN A 107 -3.41 -14.37 15.35
C ASN A 107 -4.38 -15.52 15.63
N ASP A 108 -5.61 -15.43 15.11
CA ASP A 108 -6.67 -16.42 15.29
C ASP A 108 -7.17 -16.99 13.95
N ALA A 109 -6.29 -17.07 12.93
CA ALA A 109 -6.68 -17.60 11.62
C ALA A 109 -7.08 -19.09 11.66
N CYS A 110 -6.49 -19.87 12.58
CA CYS A 110 -6.80 -21.28 12.74
C CYS A 110 -7.94 -21.45 13.73
N THR A 111 -9.03 -22.09 13.30
CA THR A 111 -10.10 -22.50 14.21
C THR A 111 -9.62 -23.65 15.10
N GLN A 112 -10.35 -23.94 16.18
CA GLN A 112 -10.06 -25.11 17.03
C GLN A 112 -10.07 -26.42 16.22
N GLU A 113 -10.98 -26.54 15.25
CA GLU A 113 -11.06 -27.69 14.34
C GLU A 113 -9.81 -27.81 13.45
N ASP A 114 -9.25 -26.68 12.99
CA ASP A 114 -8.01 -26.65 12.21
C ASP A 114 -6.82 -27.08 13.08
N LEU A 115 -6.74 -26.60 14.33
CA LEU A 115 -5.69 -26.98 15.27
C LEU A 115 -5.71 -28.49 15.60
N GLU A 116 -6.91 -29.06 15.73
CA GLU A 116 -7.10 -30.51 15.92
C GLU A 116 -6.64 -31.32 14.70
N LYS A 117 -6.99 -30.87 13.48
CA LYS A 117 -6.56 -31.52 12.22
C LYS A 117 -5.05 -31.39 11.98
N LEU A 118 -4.44 -30.29 12.39
CA LEU A 118 -3.01 -30.03 12.26
C LEU A 118 -2.18 -30.71 13.35
N GLY A 119 -2.81 -31.37 14.34
CA GLY A 119 -2.12 -32.14 15.38
C GLY A 119 -1.39 -31.27 16.42
N TYR A 120 -1.69 -29.97 16.50
CA TYR A 120 -0.99 -29.02 17.38
C TYR A 120 -1.27 -29.23 18.88
N LEU A 121 -2.27 -30.05 19.22
CA LEU A 121 -2.64 -30.39 20.61
C LEU A 121 -1.99 -31.69 21.11
N GLY A 122 -1.05 -32.28 20.37
CA GLY A 122 -0.47 -33.59 20.69
C GLY A 122 1.06 -33.64 20.63
N GLY A 123 1.74 -33.22 21.70
CA GLY A 123 3.13 -33.59 21.95
C GLY A 123 3.91 -32.53 22.74
N GLY A 124 4.53 -32.79 23.88
CA GLY A 124 4.65 -33.98 24.71
C GLY A 124 5.30 -33.53 26.02
N LEU A 125 4.95 -34.19 27.12
CA LEU A 125 5.59 -33.99 28.42
C LEU A 125 7.09 -34.26 28.28
N GLY A 126 7.89 -33.30 28.74
CA GLY A 126 9.33 -33.45 28.88
C GLY A 126 9.69 -34.58 29.85
N GLY A 127 10.71 -35.33 29.46
CA GLY A 127 11.43 -36.35 30.22
C GLY A 127 12.72 -36.66 29.49
#